data_AF-A0A0H4X9Q6-F1
#
_entry.id   AF-A0A0H4X9Q6-F1
#
_cell.length_a   1.000
_cell.length_b   1.000
_cell.length_c   1.000
_cell.angle_alpha   90.00
_cell.angle_beta   90.00
_cell.angle_gamma   90.00
#
_symmetry.space_group_name_H-M   'P 1'
#
loop_
_entity.id
_entity.type
_entity.pdbx_description
1 polymer ?
#
loop_
_entity_poly.entity_id
_entity_poly.type
_entity_poly.pdbx_seq_one_letter_code
_entity_poly.pdbx_strand_id
1 'polypeptide(L)'
;MVIWQAYAAAERRRGVSPREAGRAAQVYLRSRTHQLREDLALGAGPTVEDLAAAARIRREHLGVFGRVLRAHRTELLALAESNALTPDRALAWMERVGELARADPRLDEDRRAFLATSAQEGTAVVTP
;
A
#
# COMPACT_ATOMS: atom_id res chain seq x y z
N MET A 1 11.72 4.49 -6.89
CA MET A 1 10.59 4.60 -5.93
C MET A 1 9.66 5.74 -6.40
N VAL A 2 8.77 5.50 -7.39
CA VAL A 2 7.99 6.59 -8.05
C VAL A 2 6.49 6.27 -8.15
N ILE A 3 6.09 5.00 -8.19
CA ILE A 3 4.73 4.62 -8.62
C ILE A 3 3.68 4.75 -7.49
N TRP A 4 4.04 4.52 -6.23
CA TRP A 4 3.10 4.69 -5.12
C TRP A 4 3.01 6.14 -4.60
N GLN A 5 4.02 6.98 -4.87
CA GLN A 5 3.81 8.42 -4.70
C GLN A 5 2.63 8.90 -5.55
N ALA A 6 2.44 8.34 -6.75
CA ALA A 6 1.28 8.65 -7.60
C ALA A 6 -0.05 8.16 -7.01
N TYR A 7 -0.10 7.00 -6.35
CA TYR A 7 -1.32 6.49 -5.72
C TYR A 7 -1.65 7.15 -4.38
N ALA A 8 -0.67 7.29 -3.48
CA ALA A 8 -0.85 8.02 -2.23
C ALA A 8 -1.06 9.54 -2.46
N ALA A 9 -0.55 10.08 -3.58
CA ALA A 9 -0.93 11.40 -4.07
C ALA A 9 -2.28 11.39 -4.80
N ALA A 10 -2.76 10.29 -5.38
CA ALA A 10 -4.12 10.19 -5.91
C ALA A 10 -5.16 10.26 -4.77
N GLU A 11 -4.89 9.59 -3.64
CA GLU A 11 -5.69 9.72 -2.42
C GLU A 11 -5.64 11.15 -1.84
N ARG A 12 -4.50 11.85 -1.96
CA ARG A 12 -4.29 13.19 -1.34
C ARG A 12 -4.51 14.40 -2.25
N ARG A 13 -4.41 14.23 -3.57
CA ARG A 13 -4.53 15.29 -4.58
C ARG A 13 -5.51 14.82 -5.64
N ARG A 14 -6.60 15.57 -5.80
CA ARG A 14 -7.36 15.64 -7.06
C ARG A 14 -6.35 15.62 -8.24
N GLY A 15 -6.29 14.54 -9.03
CA GLY A 15 -5.48 14.58 -10.26
C GLY A 15 -5.04 13.28 -10.92
N VAL A 16 -5.01 12.12 -10.24
CA VAL A 16 -4.70 10.84 -10.92
C VAL A 16 -6.00 10.09 -11.16
N SER A 17 -6.29 9.77 -12.41
CA SER A 17 -7.52 9.03 -12.71
C SER A 17 -7.43 7.59 -12.17
N PRO A 18 -8.54 7.00 -11.67
CA PRO A 18 -8.55 5.61 -11.21
C PRO A 18 -7.99 4.62 -12.25
N ARG A 19 -8.17 4.94 -13.54
CA ARG A 19 -7.63 4.17 -14.67
C ARG A 19 -6.10 4.17 -14.72
N GLU A 20 -5.47 5.32 -14.50
CA GLU A 20 -4.01 5.44 -14.47
C GLU A 20 -3.43 4.74 -13.24
N ALA A 21 -4.08 4.89 -12.09
CA ALA A 21 -3.73 4.18 -10.86
C ALA A 21 -3.80 2.65 -11.04
N GLY A 22 -4.89 2.14 -11.61
CA GLY A 22 -5.05 0.71 -11.89
C GLY A 22 -4.01 0.18 -12.89
N ARG A 23 -3.68 0.95 -13.93
CA ARG A 23 -2.64 0.55 -14.90
C ARG A 23 -1.26 0.50 -14.25
N ALA A 24 -0.95 1.47 -13.40
CA ALA A 24 0.32 1.50 -12.67
C ALA A 24 0.43 0.35 -11.66
N ALA A 25 -0.65 0.05 -10.94
CA ALA A 25 -0.73 -1.11 -10.05
C ALA A 25 -0.58 -2.43 -10.82
N GLN A 26 -1.21 -2.55 -11.98
CA GLN A 26 -1.10 -3.73 -12.84
C GLN A 26 0.35 -3.95 -13.29
N VAL A 27 1.05 -2.91 -13.74
CA VAL A 27 2.47 -2.99 -14.11
C VAL A 27 3.33 -3.41 -12.91
N TYR A 28 3.08 -2.81 -11.74
CA TYR A 28 3.78 -3.14 -10.50
C TYR A 28 3.63 -4.63 -10.15
N LEU A 29 2.39 -5.14 -10.09
CA LEU A 29 2.09 -6.52 -9.74
C LEU A 29 2.65 -7.51 -10.77
N ARG A 30 2.54 -7.22 -12.07
CA ARG A 30 3.14 -8.06 -13.12
C ARG A 30 4.65 -8.17 -12.97
N SER A 31 5.33 -7.05 -12.72
CA SER A 31 6.80 -7.01 -12.62
C SER A 31 7.36 -7.80 -11.42
N ARG A 32 6.52 -8.14 -10.43
CA ARG A 32 6.95 -8.77 -9.17
C ARG A 32 6.16 -10.03 -8.80
N THR A 33 5.50 -10.71 -9.75
CA THR A 33 4.61 -11.85 -9.44
C THR A 33 5.27 -12.91 -8.54
N HIS A 34 6.49 -13.35 -8.85
CA HIS A 34 7.18 -14.37 -8.07
C HIS A 34 7.59 -13.86 -6.68
N GLN A 35 8.23 -12.69 -6.63
CA GLN A 35 8.66 -12.05 -5.37
C GLN A 35 7.46 -11.78 -4.44
N LEU A 36 6.35 -11.30 -5.01
CA LEU A 36 5.11 -11.05 -4.28
C LEU A 36 4.60 -12.31 -3.58
N ARG A 37 4.65 -13.47 -4.25
CA ARG A 37 4.22 -14.75 -3.66
C ARG A 37 5.10 -15.17 -2.49
N GLU A 38 6.41 -15.04 -2.65
CA GLU A 38 7.39 -15.38 -1.62
C GLU A 38 7.26 -14.44 -0.41
N ASP A 39 7.23 -13.13 -0.65
CA ASP A 39 7.16 -12.12 0.39
C ASP A 39 5.85 -12.20 1.18
N LEU A 40 4.72 -12.47 0.52
CA LEU A 40 3.43 -12.71 1.18
C LEU A 40 3.43 -14.04 1.95
N ALA A 41 4.10 -15.08 1.45
CA ALA A 41 4.20 -16.35 2.17
C ALA A 41 5.04 -16.22 3.43
N LEU A 42 6.11 -15.44 3.38
CA LEU A 42 6.96 -15.14 4.53
C LEU A 42 6.29 -14.14 5.47
N GLY A 43 5.54 -13.19 4.94
CA GLY A 43 5.07 -12.00 5.66
C GLY A 43 6.19 -10.99 5.87
N ALA A 44 7.24 -11.03 5.05
CA ALA A 44 8.41 -10.17 5.14
C ALA A 44 9.09 -10.14 3.77
N GLY A 45 9.93 -9.15 3.54
CA GLY A 45 10.67 -8.99 2.28
C GLY A 45 10.40 -7.63 1.61
N PRO A 46 11.06 -7.37 0.48
CA PRO A 46 11.06 -6.05 -0.16
C PRO A 46 9.67 -5.58 -0.56
N THR A 47 8.78 -6.50 -0.97
CA THR A 47 7.38 -6.13 -1.30
C THR A 47 6.63 -5.71 -0.03
N VAL A 48 6.78 -6.42 1.09
CA VAL A 48 6.11 -6.07 2.35
C VAL A 48 6.62 -4.74 2.89
N GLU A 49 7.92 -4.49 2.78
CA GLU A 49 8.53 -3.20 3.13
C GLU A 49 8.03 -2.05 2.25
N ASP A 50 7.97 -2.26 0.93
CA ASP A 50 7.42 -1.29 -0.01
C ASP A 50 5.96 -0.95 0.32
N LEU A 51 5.14 -1.96 0.63
CA LEU A 51 3.73 -1.79 1.00
C LEU A 51 3.57 -1.10 2.36
N ALA A 52 4.43 -1.40 3.33
CA ALA A 52 4.42 -0.75 4.63
C ALA A 52 4.80 0.74 4.52
N ALA A 53 5.86 1.04 3.77
CA ALA A 53 6.27 2.42 3.49
C ALA A 53 5.16 3.19 2.74
N ALA A 54 4.51 2.52 1.80
CA ALA A 54 3.36 3.01 1.06
C ALA A 54 2.17 3.36 1.98
N ALA A 55 1.88 2.50 2.96
CA ALA A 55 0.83 2.68 3.96
C ALA A 55 1.24 3.57 5.16
N ARG A 56 2.48 4.09 5.17
CA ARG A 56 3.05 4.89 6.28
C ARG A 56 3.10 4.16 7.61
N ILE A 57 3.26 2.84 7.56
CA ILE A 57 3.44 1.98 8.73
C ILE A 57 4.88 2.14 9.25
N ARG A 58 5.05 2.28 10.56
CA ARG A 58 6.38 2.39 11.17
C ARG A 58 7.12 1.06 11.04
N ARG A 59 8.46 1.12 10.96
CA ARG A 59 9.31 -0.09 10.87
C ARG A 59 9.07 -1.05 12.04
N GLU A 60 8.75 -0.52 13.22
CA GLU A 60 8.40 -1.26 14.43
C GLU A 60 7.17 -2.16 14.24
N HIS A 61 6.23 -1.76 13.39
CA HIS A 61 5.00 -2.49 13.11
C HIS A 61 5.04 -3.29 11.81
N LEU A 62 6.19 -3.32 11.12
CA LEU A 62 6.37 -4.10 9.89
C LEU A 62 6.06 -5.58 10.12
N GLY A 63 6.48 -6.15 11.27
CA GLY A 63 6.18 -7.54 11.61
C GLY A 63 4.69 -7.81 11.86
N VAL A 64 3.94 -6.81 12.34
CA VAL A 64 2.48 -6.92 12.50
C VAL A 64 1.81 -6.91 11.13
N PHE A 65 2.15 -5.93 10.30
CA PHE A 65 1.62 -5.81 8.95
C PHE A 65 1.93 -7.02 8.08
N GLY A 66 3.16 -7.52 8.15
CA GLY A 66 3.59 -8.74 7.48
C GLY A 66 2.77 -9.98 7.85
N ARG A 67 2.43 -10.15 9.14
CA ARG A 67 1.53 -11.22 9.59
C ARG A 67 0.12 -11.08 9.05
N VAL A 68 -0.42 -9.87 9.00
CA VAL A 68 -1.74 -9.59 8.42
C VAL A 68 -1.75 -9.97 6.94
N LEU A 69 -0.76 -9.50 6.16
CA LEU A 69 -0.64 -9.85 4.74
C LEU A 69 -0.51 -11.36 4.52
N ARG A 70 0.29 -12.03 5.36
CA ARG A 70 0.46 -13.49 5.30
C ARG A 70 -0.84 -14.24 5.60
N ALA A 71 -1.62 -13.79 6.59
CA ALA A 71 -2.91 -14.38 6.92
C ALA A 71 -3.90 -14.27 5.75
N HIS A 72 -3.84 -13.18 4.99
CA HIS A 72 -4.69 -12.93 3.82
C HIS A 72 -4.02 -13.30 2.48
N ARG A 73 -2.91 -14.03 2.50
CA ARG A 73 -2.12 -14.32 1.28
C ARG A 73 -2.93 -14.95 0.16
N THR A 74 -3.85 -15.87 0.47
CA THR A 74 -4.63 -16.60 -0.54
C THR A 74 -5.55 -15.65 -1.30
N GLU A 75 -6.19 -14.75 -0.58
CA GLU A 75 -7.05 -13.70 -1.13
C GLU A 75 -6.24 -12.72 -1.99
N LEU A 76 -5.12 -12.22 -1.45
CA LEU A 76 -4.25 -11.28 -2.16
C LEU A 76 -3.65 -11.90 -3.43
N LEU A 77 -3.28 -13.18 -3.41
CA LEU A 77 -2.75 -13.86 -4.58
C LEU A 77 -3.82 -14.15 -5.65
N ALA A 78 -5.07 -14.41 -5.25
CA ALA A 78 -6.18 -14.54 -6.19
C ALA A 78 -6.47 -13.22 -6.93
N LEU A 79 -6.36 -12.09 -6.24
CA LEU A 79 -6.52 -10.77 -6.85
C LEU A 79 -5.33 -10.42 -7.77
N ALA A 80 -4.11 -10.81 -7.41
CA ALA A 80 -2.88 -10.56 -8.17
C ALA A 80 -2.56 -11.63 -9.24
N GLU A 81 -3.48 -12.55 -9.54
CA GLU A 81 -3.25 -13.65 -10.48
C GLU A 81 -2.91 -13.13 -11.89
N SER A 82 -1.69 -13.39 -12.36
CA SER A 82 -1.12 -12.75 -13.56
C SER A 82 -1.95 -12.94 -14.83
N ASN A 83 -2.60 -14.10 -15.00
CA ASN A 83 -3.43 -14.41 -16.16
C ASN A 83 -4.76 -13.64 -16.16
N ALA A 84 -5.27 -13.27 -14.98
CA ALA A 84 -6.51 -12.53 -14.81
C ALA A 84 -6.28 -11.05 -14.45
N LEU A 85 -5.02 -10.63 -14.28
CA LEU A 85 -4.67 -9.32 -13.73
C LEU A 85 -5.00 -8.18 -14.70
N THR A 86 -6.16 -7.56 -14.49
CA THR A 86 -6.63 -6.32 -15.14
C THR A 86 -6.29 -5.09 -14.29
N PRO A 87 -6.36 -3.86 -14.85
CA PRO A 87 -6.20 -2.63 -14.08
C PRO A 87 -7.16 -2.52 -12.89
N ASP A 88 -8.43 -2.91 -13.05
CA ASP A 88 -9.42 -2.89 -11.98
C ASP A 88 -9.10 -3.89 -10.86
N ARG A 89 -8.66 -5.11 -11.20
CA ARG A 89 -8.22 -6.07 -10.19
C ARG A 89 -6.97 -5.61 -9.47
N ALA A 90 -6.05 -4.98 -10.18
CA ALA A 90 -4.86 -4.40 -9.57
C ALA A 90 -5.22 -3.26 -8.60
N LEU A 91 -6.19 -2.43 -8.96
CA LEU A 91 -6.71 -1.39 -8.07
C LEU A 91 -7.39 -2.00 -6.83
N ALA A 92 -8.28 -2.98 -7.02
CA ALA A 92 -8.93 -3.70 -5.93
C ALA A 92 -7.92 -4.39 -5.00
N TRP A 93 -6.81 -4.90 -5.55
CA TRP A 93 -5.71 -5.44 -4.75
C TRP A 93 -5.08 -4.37 -3.86
N MET A 94 -4.78 -3.18 -4.40
CA MET A 94 -4.20 -2.07 -3.62
C MET A 94 -5.18 -1.58 -2.54
N GLU A 95 -6.46 -1.46 -2.87
CA GLU A 95 -7.52 -1.11 -1.91
C GLU A 95 -7.59 -2.12 -0.77
N ARG A 96 -7.56 -3.42 -1.11
CA ARG A 96 -7.60 -4.50 -0.13
C ARG A 96 -6.42 -4.47 0.82
N VAL A 97 -5.21 -4.25 0.32
CA VAL A 97 -4.03 -4.06 1.18
C VAL A 97 -4.19 -2.86 2.11
N GLY A 98 -4.76 -1.76 1.62
CA GLY A 98 -5.07 -0.58 2.42
C GLY A 98 -6.11 -0.86 3.53
N GLU A 99 -7.14 -1.66 3.24
CA GLU A 99 -8.11 -2.12 4.25
C GLU A 99 -7.46 -2.98 5.33
N LEU A 100 -6.63 -3.94 4.92
CA LEU A 100 -5.90 -4.81 5.85
C LEU A 100 -4.96 -4.01 6.76
N ALA A 101 -4.30 -2.98 6.22
CA ALA A 101 -3.49 -2.06 7.01
C ALA A 101 -4.33 -1.26 8.04
N ARG A 102 -5.63 -1.04 7.80
CA ARG A 102 -6.54 -0.32 8.72
C ARG A 102 -7.26 -1.24 9.69
N ALA A 103 -7.32 -2.54 9.41
CA ALA A 103 -8.01 -3.52 10.23
C ALA A 103 -7.31 -3.77 11.58
N ASP A 104 -6.00 -3.55 11.67
CA ASP A 104 -5.25 -3.64 12.92
C ASP A 104 -5.16 -2.25 13.59
N PRO A 105 -5.61 -2.10 14.86
CA PRO A 105 -5.59 -0.82 15.57
C PRO A 105 -4.21 -0.17 15.66
N ARG A 106 -3.13 -0.96 15.76
CA ARG A 106 -1.75 -0.46 15.88
C ARG A 106 -1.25 0.11 14.57
N LEU A 107 -1.69 -0.47 13.45
CA LEU A 107 -1.35 -0.02 12.11
C LEU A 107 -2.16 1.24 11.72
N ASP A 108 -3.43 1.31 12.12
CA ASP A 108 -4.23 2.52 11.90
C ASP A 108 -3.72 3.70 12.75
N GLU A 109 -3.24 3.45 13.96
CA GLU A 109 -2.61 4.45 14.81
C GLU A 109 -1.35 5.06 14.18
N ASP A 110 -0.47 4.24 13.60
CA ASP A 110 0.72 4.72 12.87
C ASP A 110 0.34 5.68 11.74
N ARG A 111 -0.66 5.27 10.95
CA ARG A 111 -1.16 6.06 9.82
C ARG A 111 -1.72 7.40 10.31
N ARG A 112 -2.53 7.38 11.37
CA ARG A 112 -3.11 8.58 11.98
C ARG A 112 -2.05 9.51 12.57
N ALA A 113 -1.07 8.96 13.27
CA ALA A 113 0.05 9.72 13.84
C ALA A 113 0.84 10.43 12.73
N PHE A 114 1.13 9.72 11.63
CA PHE A 114 1.79 10.32 10.47
C PHE A 114 0.98 11.47 9.86
N LEU A 115 -0.33 11.28 9.68
CA LEU A 115 -1.22 12.32 9.14
C LEU A 115 -1.32 13.55 10.07
N ALA A 116 -1.36 13.34 11.38
CA ALA A 116 -1.40 14.41 12.37
C ALA A 116 -0.10 15.25 12.35
N THR A 117 1.07 14.60 12.22
CA THR A 117 2.36 15.29 12.07
C THR A 117 2.41 16.11 10.78
N SER A 118 2.00 15.54 9.64
CA SER A 118 2.00 16.26 8.36
C SER A 118 0.99 17.42 8.29
N ALA A 119 -0.10 17.37 9.05
CA ALA A 119 -1.06 18.48 9.16
C ALA A 119 -0.47 19.66 9.94
N GLN A 120 0.37 19.40 10.94
CA GLN A 120 1.04 20.43 11.74
C GLN A 120 2.19 21.11 10.96
N GLU A 121 2.92 20.35 10.14
CA GLU A 121 3.99 20.89 9.28
C GLU A 121 3.47 21.80 8.16
N GLY A 122 2.23 21.60 7.70
CA GLY A 122 1.58 22.45 6.68
C GLY A 122 1.12 23.82 7.18
N THR A 123 1.03 24.03 8.50
CA THR A 123 0.60 25.28 9.14
C THR A 123 1.75 26.14 9.67
N ALA A 124 3.00 25.69 9.58
CA ALA A 124 4.15 26.38 10.21
C ALA A 124 4.91 27.35 9.28
N VAL A 125 4.40 27.67 8.09
CA VAL A 125 4.99 28.70 7.21
C VAL A 125 3.89 29.63 6.70
N VAL A 126 3.34 30.46 7.59
CA VAL A 126 2.84 31.81 7.25
C VAL A 126 3.05 32.68 8.49
N THR A 127 4.17 33.40 8.54
CA THR A 127 4.32 34.55 9.43
C THR A 127 4.64 35.75 8.52
N PRO A 128 3.92 36.88 8.64
CA PRO A 128 3.99 38.04 7.74
C PRO A 128 5.35 38.76 7.75
#